data_AF-I1RJ99-F1
#
_entry.id   AF-I1RJ99-F1
#
_cell.length_a   1.000
_cell.length_b   1.000
_cell.length_c   1.000
_cell.angle_alpha   90.00
_cell.angle_beta   90.00
_cell.angle_gamma   90.00
#
_symmetry.space_group_name_H-M   'P 1'
#
loop_
_entity.id
_entity.type
_entity.pdbx_description
1 polymer ?
#
loop_
_entity_poly.entity_id
_entity_poly.type
_entity_poly.pdbx_seq_one_letter_code
_entity_poly.pdbx_strand_id
1 'polypeptide(L)'
;MVSAAPCKPSNPTSVLSATTTADSETLTTATATETDFHSTVTSDATSVLETTITETATWSETTTFASDFTTEYSATTDATSIEDFTTTITEIPEPTNLIRNGGFEDAKNVDWDTRTGGIETDSDKANSGDKYATFELVNADGSGGNTLNQTINGLDTDRRYRLAFSAAIFDDPAIVLGESTCVIEALQKQTVIDSWPLNFAGLNEYKPYDVTFSLIDEDLSLSLRLRCNGRNKVTLSVGIDDVSLYDAGPVPDQVVTITE
;
A
#
# COMPACT_ATOMS: atom_id res chain seq x y z
N MET A 1 47.58 24.13 -48.53
CA MET A 1 46.43 24.87 -49.10
C MET A 1 46.04 24.26 -50.42
N VAL A 2 45.01 23.42 -50.45
CA VAL A 2 44.15 23.16 -51.62
C VAL A 2 42.75 23.00 -51.08
N SER A 3 41.82 23.76 -51.65
CA SER A 3 40.44 23.97 -51.23
C SER A 3 39.51 23.24 -52.20
N ALA A 4 38.50 22.54 -51.68
CA ALA A 4 37.19 22.36 -52.32
C ALA A 4 36.18 21.77 -51.30
N ALA A 5 35.11 22.51 -51.05
CA ALA A 5 33.82 22.05 -50.52
C ALA A 5 32.74 22.52 -51.53
N PRO A 6 31.43 22.19 -51.42
CA PRO A 6 30.73 21.11 -50.72
C PRO A 6 29.79 20.30 -51.65
N CYS A 7 29.23 19.16 -51.21
CA CYS A 7 28.07 18.55 -51.86
C CYS A 7 27.01 18.08 -50.83
N LYS A 8 25.84 18.72 -50.89
CA LYS A 8 24.48 18.25 -50.52
C LYS A 8 23.52 19.02 -51.46
N PRO A 9 22.25 18.64 -51.71
CA PRO A 9 21.48 17.47 -51.28
C PRO A 9 20.68 16.77 -52.41
N SER A 10 20.06 15.63 -52.12
CA SER A 10 18.84 15.20 -52.83
C SER A 10 17.99 14.27 -51.96
N ASN A 11 16.80 14.77 -51.62
CA ASN A 11 15.60 14.01 -51.25
C ASN A 11 14.64 14.12 -52.46
N PRO A 12 13.78 13.13 -52.73
CA PRO A 12 12.36 13.43 -52.54
C PRO A 12 11.50 12.27 -51.99
N THR A 13 10.81 12.58 -50.90
CA THR A 13 9.36 12.49 -50.62
C THR A 13 8.45 11.48 -51.34
N SER A 14 7.65 10.75 -50.54
CA SER A 14 6.21 10.43 -50.78
C SER A 14 5.53 10.32 -49.40
N VAL A 15 4.83 11.34 -48.85
CA VAL A 15 3.48 11.90 -49.08
C VAL A 15 2.30 10.99 -48.66
N LEU A 16 1.67 11.37 -47.51
CA LEU A 16 0.24 11.33 -47.07
C LEU A 16 -0.43 9.96 -46.78
N SER A 17 -1.35 9.78 -45.81
CA SER A 17 -2.31 10.69 -45.15
C SER A 17 -2.67 10.22 -43.72
N ALA A 18 -3.15 11.15 -42.90
CA ALA A 18 -3.81 10.93 -41.62
C ALA A 18 -5.31 10.61 -41.78
N THR A 19 -5.86 9.81 -40.85
CA THR A 19 -7.28 9.84 -40.46
C THR A 19 -7.42 9.49 -38.98
N THR A 20 -8.05 10.37 -38.20
CA THR A 20 -8.56 10.15 -36.84
C THR A 20 -9.93 9.47 -36.90
N THR A 21 -10.14 8.44 -36.09
CA THR A 21 -11.49 8.02 -35.65
C THR A 21 -11.40 7.54 -34.20
N ALA A 22 -12.22 8.13 -33.34
CA ALA A 22 -12.52 7.66 -32.00
C ALA A 22 -13.74 6.73 -32.07
N ASP A 23 -13.71 5.62 -31.34
CA ASP A 23 -14.86 4.86 -30.82
C ASP A 23 -14.27 3.84 -29.83
N SER A 24 -14.51 3.98 -28.52
CA SER A 24 -15.71 3.58 -27.76
C SER A 24 -15.71 2.09 -27.40
N GLU A 25 -16.04 1.86 -26.13
CA GLU A 25 -15.72 0.73 -25.26
C GLU A 25 -16.32 -0.63 -25.67
N THR A 26 -15.67 -1.71 -25.25
CA THR A 26 -16.37 -2.93 -24.82
C THR A 26 -15.67 -3.53 -23.60
N LEU A 27 -16.26 -3.25 -22.43
CA LEU A 27 -15.94 -3.84 -21.14
C LEU A 27 -16.41 -5.30 -21.11
N THR A 28 -15.52 -6.24 -20.83
CA THR A 28 -15.87 -7.65 -20.63
C THR A 28 -16.02 -7.92 -19.14
N THR A 29 -17.26 -8.15 -18.68
CA THR A 29 -17.56 -8.55 -17.30
C THR A 29 -17.08 -9.99 -17.08
N ALA A 30 -16.14 -10.18 -16.15
CA ALA A 30 -15.82 -11.50 -15.61
C ALA A 30 -16.74 -11.79 -14.40
N THR A 31 -17.46 -12.91 -14.47
CA THR A 31 -18.31 -13.44 -13.41
C THR A 31 -17.44 -13.95 -12.25
N ALA A 32 -17.52 -13.32 -11.08
CA ALA A 32 -16.98 -13.88 -9.84
C ALA A 32 -17.97 -14.91 -9.27
N THR A 33 -17.46 -16.09 -8.93
CA THR A 33 -18.20 -17.14 -8.22
C THR A 33 -17.95 -16.96 -6.72
N GLU A 34 -18.97 -16.59 -5.95
CA GLU A 34 -18.87 -16.54 -4.49
C GLU A 34 -19.05 -17.94 -3.90
N THR A 35 -18.17 -18.30 -2.96
CA THR A 35 -18.25 -19.52 -2.16
C THR A 35 -18.85 -19.14 -0.81
N ASP A 36 -20.08 -19.60 -0.57
CA ASP A 36 -20.86 -19.36 0.64
C ASP A 36 -20.32 -20.21 1.82
N PHE A 37 -19.95 -19.56 2.93
CA PHE A 37 -19.62 -20.23 4.20
C PHE A 37 -20.71 -19.94 5.22
N HIS A 38 -21.57 -20.93 5.45
CA HIS A 38 -22.62 -20.88 6.45
C HIS A 38 -22.10 -21.39 7.81
N SER A 39 -22.09 -20.55 8.84
CA SER A 39 -21.93 -20.98 10.24
C SER A 39 -23.24 -20.79 11.00
N THR A 40 -23.86 -21.91 11.38
CA THR A 40 -25.05 -21.95 12.23
C THR A 40 -24.65 -21.99 13.70
N VAL A 41 -25.06 -20.97 14.47
CA VAL A 41 -25.14 -21.06 15.93
C VAL A 41 -26.60 -21.34 16.29
N THR A 42 -26.86 -22.50 16.88
CA THR A 42 -28.17 -22.87 17.42
C THR A 42 -28.26 -22.42 18.87
N SER A 43 -29.23 -21.56 19.20
CA SER A 43 -29.68 -21.36 20.58
C SER A 43 -31.21 -21.37 20.65
N ASP A 44 -31.73 -22.33 21.41
CA ASP A 44 -33.15 -22.53 21.66
C ASP A 44 -33.76 -21.44 22.57
N ALA A 45 -34.94 -20.97 22.17
CA ALA A 45 -36.05 -20.40 22.94
C ALA A 45 -35.84 -19.05 23.68
N THR A 46 -36.43 -17.93 23.22
CA THR A 46 -37.85 -17.50 23.42
C THR A 46 -38.02 -16.03 22.97
N SER A 47 -38.85 -15.82 21.94
CA SER A 47 -39.54 -14.57 21.56
C SER A 47 -38.92 -13.21 21.95
N VAL A 48 -38.02 -12.68 21.11
CA VAL A 48 -37.89 -11.24 20.81
C VAL A 48 -37.39 -11.15 19.35
N LEU A 49 -37.87 -10.18 18.57
CA LEU A 49 -37.54 -9.96 17.15
C LEU A 49 -36.07 -10.27 16.83
N GLU A 50 -35.82 -11.31 16.03
CA GLU A 50 -34.55 -11.53 15.36
C GLU A 50 -34.47 -10.57 14.17
N THR A 51 -33.65 -9.53 14.29
CA THR A 51 -33.20 -8.74 13.14
C THR A 51 -31.92 -9.38 12.62
N THR A 52 -32.03 -10.16 11.54
CA THR A 52 -30.87 -10.67 10.81
C THR A 52 -30.23 -9.52 10.04
N ILE A 53 -29.07 -9.04 10.50
CA ILE A 53 -28.27 -8.05 9.76
C ILE A 53 -27.31 -8.84 8.86
N THR A 54 -27.54 -8.78 7.55
CA THR A 54 -26.60 -9.30 6.54
C THR A 54 -25.63 -8.16 6.20
N GLU A 55 -24.41 -8.19 6.74
CA GLU A 55 -23.35 -7.27 6.29
C GLU A 55 -22.73 -7.81 4.99
N THR A 56 -23.01 -7.13 3.89
CA THR A 56 -22.27 -7.29 2.63
C THR A 56 -21.39 -6.07 2.45
N ALA A 57 -20.12 -6.18 2.85
CA ALA A 57 -19.13 -5.13 2.62
C ALA A 57 -18.60 -5.25 1.19
N THR A 58 -19.21 -4.50 0.26
CA THR A 58 -18.70 -4.34 -1.10
C THR A 58 -17.98 -3.00 -1.19
N TRP A 59 -16.65 -3.03 -1.26
CA TRP A 59 -15.83 -1.84 -1.52
C TRP A 59 -16.05 -1.41 -2.97
N SER A 60 -16.63 -0.24 -3.19
CA SER A 60 -16.64 0.41 -4.51
C SER A 60 -16.69 1.92 -4.36
N GLU A 61 -15.94 2.60 -5.22
CA GLU A 61 -15.62 4.01 -5.17
C GLU A 61 -16.85 4.93 -5.32
N THR A 62 -16.78 6.06 -4.60
CA THR A 62 -17.54 7.31 -4.71
C THR A 62 -18.72 7.32 -5.68
N THR A 63 -19.93 7.09 -5.15
CA THR A 63 -21.17 7.58 -5.77
C THR A 63 -22.10 8.14 -4.71
N THR A 64 -22.54 9.38 -4.93
CA THR A 64 -23.52 10.09 -4.11
C THR A 64 -24.86 9.34 -4.14
N PHE A 65 -25.26 8.70 -3.04
CA PHE A 65 -26.58 8.11 -2.91
C PHE A 65 -27.58 9.17 -2.44
N ALA A 66 -28.44 9.63 -3.36
CA ALA A 66 -29.75 10.14 -3.02
C ALA A 66 -30.71 8.94 -2.95
N SER A 67 -31.04 8.49 -1.75
CA SER A 67 -32.05 7.42 -1.57
C SER A 67 -33.45 8.03 -1.56
N ASP A 68 -34.11 8.01 -2.71
CA ASP A 68 -35.58 8.04 -2.79
C ASP A 68 -36.09 6.60 -2.73
N PHE A 69 -36.50 6.15 -1.54
CA PHE A 69 -37.27 4.91 -1.39
C PHE A 69 -38.65 5.25 -0.82
N THR A 70 -39.61 5.50 -1.72
CA THR A 70 -41.04 5.48 -1.41
C THR A 70 -41.51 4.04 -1.44
N THR A 71 -41.61 3.42 -0.26
CA THR A 71 -42.28 2.12 -0.11
C THR A 71 -43.70 2.39 0.39
N GLU A 72 -44.68 2.40 -0.51
CA GLU A 72 -46.09 2.40 -0.12
C GLU A 72 -46.47 1.03 0.46
N TYR A 73 -46.68 0.97 1.77
CA TYR A 73 -47.41 -0.13 2.42
C TYR A 73 -48.77 0.39 2.86
N SER A 74 -49.84 -0.13 2.26
CA SER A 74 -51.20 0.06 2.76
C SER A 74 -51.52 -1.08 3.72
N ALA A 75 -51.44 -0.82 5.02
CA ALA A 75 -51.94 -1.70 6.07
C ALA A 75 -52.73 -0.86 7.08
N THR A 76 -54.05 -0.99 7.06
CA THR A 76 -54.97 -0.32 7.99
C THR A 76 -54.94 -1.06 9.33
N THR A 77 -54.20 -0.55 10.31
CA THR A 77 -54.38 -0.93 11.73
C THR A 77 -53.96 0.22 12.65
N ASP A 78 -54.68 0.34 13.76
CA ASP A 78 -54.70 1.44 14.73
C ASP A 78 -53.39 2.18 14.98
N ALA A 79 -53.47 3.50 14.90
CA ALA A 79 -52.41 4.46 15.16
C ALA A 79 -51.97 4.39 16.63
N THR A 80 -50.93 3.60 16.91
CA THR A 80 -50.07 3.80 18.07
C THR A 80 -48.79 4.46 17.55
N SER A 81 -48.53 5.70 17.97
CA SER A 81 -47.37 6.49 17.58
C SER A 81 -46.09 5.73 17.93
N ILE A 82 -45.44 5.16 16.92
CA ILE A 82 -44.08 4.63 17.04
C ILE A 82 -43.19 5.86 17.02
N GLU A 83 -42.53 6.18 18.14
CA GLU A 83 -41.51 7.22 18.14
C GLU A 83 -40.42 6.82 17.14
N ASP A 84 -40.10 7.75 16.25
CA ASP A 84 -39.08 7.60 15.23
C ASP A 84 -37.73 7.39 15.94
N PHE A 85 -37.29 6.13 16.01
CA PHE A 85 -36.03 5.78 16.62
C PHE A 85 -34.91 6.07 15.61
N THR A 86 -34.40 7.30 15.64
CA THR A 86 -33.25 7.69 14.82
C THR A 86 -32.02 6.92 15.30
N THR A 87 -31.69 5.84 14.61
CA THR A 87 -30.48 5.05 14.88
C THR A 87 -29.28 5.88 14.41
N THR A 88 -28.56 6.47 15.37
CA THR A 88 -27.32 7.20 15.08
C THR A 88 -26.22 6.16 14.89
N ILE A 89 -25.94 5.80 13.64
CA ILE A 89 -24.75 5.01 13.31
C ILE A 89 -23.55 5.92 13.57
N THR A 90 -22.86 5.66 14.68
CA THR A 90 -21.57 6.31 14.93
C THR A 90 -20.56 5.61 14.04
N GLU A 91 -20.11 6.30 13.00
CA GLU A 91 -19.02 5.83 12.15
C GLU A 91 -17.81 5.54 13.04
N ILE A 92 -17.31 4.30 12.99
CA ILE A 92 -16.07 3.96 13.67
C ILE A 92 -14.98 4.74 12.95
N PRO A 93 -14.19 5.59 13.64
CA PRO A 93 -13.14 6.33 12.97
C PRO A 93 -12.19 5.34 12.29
N GLU A 94 -11.91 5.56 11.00
CA GLU A 94 -10.90 4.79 10.31
C GLU A 94 -9.59 4.84 11.09
N PRO A 95 -8.85 3.72 11.19
CA PRO A 95 -7.59 3.70 11.89
C PRO A 95 -6.66 4.76 11.30
N THR A 96 -6.22 5.69 12.13
CA THR A 96 -5.36 6.78 11.69
C THR A 96 -3.97 6.23 11.39
N ASN A 97 -3.45 6.51 10.19
CA ASN A 97 -2.07 6.16 9.85
C ASN A 97 -1.12 6.98 10.73
N LEU A 98 -0.25 6.30 11.47
CA LEU A 98 0.72 6.92 12.38
C LEU A 98 1.98 7.40 11.65
N ILE A 99 2.20 6.95 10.42
CA ILE A 99 3.27 7.43 9.54
C ILE A 99 2.88 8.79 8.96
N ARG A 100 3.78 9.76 9.06
CA ARG A 100 3.65 11.05 8.39
C ARG A 100 4.16 10.94 6.96
N ASN A 101 3.40 11.50 6.03
CA ASN A 101 3.77 11.58 4.62
C ASN A 101 4.22 10.22 4.05
N GLY A 102 3.41 9.17 4.31
CA GLY A 102 3.73 7.79 3.94
C GLY A 102 3.78 7.51 2.43
N GLY A 103 3.04 8.29 1.65
CA GLY A 103 3.09 8.30 0.18
C GLY A 103 4.04 9.36 -0.39
N PHE A 104 4.84 10.04 0.44
CA PHE A 104 5.90 10.96 0.01
C PHE A 104 5.48 12.20 -0.80
N GLU A 105 4.18 12.51 -0.83
CA GLU A 105 3.59 13.55 -1.67
C GLU A 105 3.86 14.99 -1.21
N ASP A 106 4.27 15.20 0.03
CA ASP A 106 4.47 16.55 0.57
C ASP A 106 5.46 17.38 -0.27
N ALA A 107 5.18 18.68 -0.37
CA ALA A 107 6.04 19.62 -1.10
C ALA A 107 7.46 19.71 -0.52
N LYS A 108 7.59 19.42 0.78
CA LYS A 108 8.87 19.32 1.48
C LYS A 108 8.86 18.05 2.32
N ASN A 109 9.61 17.05 1.88
CA ASN A 109 9.73 15.77 2.58
C ASN A 109 10.66 15.89 3.80
N VAL A 110 10.18 16.55 4.85
CA VAL A 110 10.92 16.77 6.11
C VAL A 110 10.70 15.66 7.13
N ASP A 111 9.68 14.82 6.94
CA ASP A 111 9.34 13.72 7.85
C ASP A 111 10.20 12.46 7.64
N TRP A 112 11.01 12.44 6.58
CA TRP A 112 11.81 11.29 6.20
C TRP A 112 13.29 11.67 6.02
N ASP A 113 14.14 10.96 6.76
CA ASP A 113 15.59 11.02 6.57
C ASP A 113 16.04 9.88 5.64
N THR A 114 16.61 10.23 4.49
CA THR A 114 17.16 9.25 3.54
C THR A 114 18.68 9.18 3.59
N ARG A 115 19.23 8.00 3.35
CA ARG A 115 20.66 7.79 3.10
C ARG A 115 20.82 6.92 1.88
N THR A 116 21.66 7.35 0.95
CA THR A 116 21.94 6.67 -0.34
C THR A 116 20.66 6.21 -1.03
N GLY A 117 19.97 7.19 -1.61
CA GLY A 117 18.58 7.13 -2.06
C GLY A 117 17.92 8.50 -1.90
N GLY A 118 16.65 8.63 -2.27
CA GLY A 118 15.95 9.91 -2.25
C GLY A 118 14.44 9.74 -2.30
N ILE A 119 13.74 10.85 -2.41
CA ILE A 119 12.34 10.85 -2.83
C ILE A 119 12.31 11.45 -4.23
N GLU A 120 11.79 10.68 -5.17
CA GLU A 120 11.72 11.05 -6.58
C GLU A 120 10.31 11.50 -6.95
N THR A 121 10.20 12.19 -8.08
CA THR A 121 8.91 12.64 -8.64
C THR A 121 8.81 12.09 -10.05
N ASP A 122 8.03 11.02 -10.20
CA ASP A 122 7.74 10.33 -11.46
C ASP A 122 6.46 9.50 -11.26
N SER A 123 5.34 10.04 -11.75
CA SER A 123 4.00 9.43 -11.63
C SER A 123 3.87 8.09 -12.35
N ASP A 124 4.71 7.82 -13.35
CA ASP A 124 4.68 6.56 -14.08
C ASP A 124 5.33 5.42 -13.27
N LYS A 125 6.09 5.78 -12.21
CA LYS A 125 6.80 4.85 -11.32
C LYS A 125 6.32 4.89 -9.87
N ALA A 126 5.55 5.90 -9.47
CA ALA A 126 4.94 5.94 -8.15
C ALA A 126 3.83 4.86 -8.05
N ASN A 127 3.62 4.30 -6.86
CA ASN A 127 2.49 3.40 -6.65
C ASN A 127 1.20 4.19 -6.49
N SER A 128 1.29 5.32 -5.79
CA SER A 128 0.23 6.30 -5.65
C SER A 128 0.78 7.72 -5.85
N GLY A 129 -0.05 8.64 -6.32
CA GLY A 129 0.37 10.03 -6.52
C GLY A 129 1.47 10.19 -7.59
N ASP A 130 2.43 11.06 -7.31
CA ASP A 130 3.50 11.46 -8.22
C ASP A 130 4.90 11.13 -7.67
N LYS A 131 5.03 10.71 -6.41
CA LYS A 131 6.31 10.57 -5.71
C LYS A 131 6.45 9.23 -5.02
N TYR A 132 7.70 8.80 -4.85
CA TYR A 132 8.05 7.59 -4.12
C TYR A 132 9.45 7.73 -3.52
N ALA A 133 9.73 6.97 -2.47
CA ALA A 133 11.09 6.85 -1.94
C ALA A 133 11.88 5.82 -2.75
N THR A 134 13.16 6.06 -3.00
CA THR A 134 14.03 5.16 -3.74
C THR A 134 15.25 4.72 -2.93
N PHE A 135 15.60 3.44 -3.05
CA PHE A 135 16.92 2.93 -2.72
C PHE A 135 17.69 2.68 -4.01
N GLU A 136 18.73 3.47 -4.25
CA GLU A 136 19.55 3.35 -5.46
C GLU A 136 20.97 2.88 -5.10
N LEU A 137 21.34 1.74 -5.65
CA LEU A 137 22.70 1.21 -5.64
C LEU A 137 23.21 1.17 -7.08
N VAL A 138 24.33 1.85 -7.37
CA VAL A 138 24.97 1.80 -8.69
C VAL A 138 26.42 1.39 -8.52
N ASN A 139 26.74 0.14 -8.91
CA ASN A 139 28.07 -0.45 -8.75
C ASN A 139 28.65 -0.23 -7.32
N ALA A 140 27.81 -0.50 -6.32
CA ALA A 140 28.07 -0.18 -4.92
C ALA A 140 27.91 -1.40 -4.01
N ASP A 141 28.52 -1.35 -2.84
CA ASP A 141 28.34 -2.37 -1.81
C ASP A 141 27.00 -2.15 -1.11
N GLY A 142 26.11 -3.15 -1.15
CA GLY A 142 24.80 -3.06 -0.51
C GLY A 142 24.81 -3.38 0.99
N SER A 143 25.80 -2.93 1.76
CA SER A 143 25.99 -3.34 3.16
C SER A 143 24.94 -2.81 4.16
N GLY A 144 23.76 -2.37 3.69
CA GLY A 144 22.68 -1.81 4.51
C GLY A 144 22.81 -0.30 4.77
N GLY A 145 23.56 0.42 3.94
CA GLY A 145 23.68 1.88 4.06
C GLY A 145 22.45 2.66 3.56
N ASN A 146 21.61 2.02 2.72
CA ASN A 146 20.44 2.67 2.12
C ASN A 146 19.27 2.58 3.07
N THR A 147 18.86 3.71 3.63
CA THR A 147 17.83 3.74 4.68
C THR A 147 16.85 4.87 4.46
N LEU A 148 15.59 4.61 4.80
CA LEU A 148 14.52 5.57 4.92
C LEU A 148 14.05 5.55 6.39
N ASN A 149 14.18 6.66 7.10
CA ASN A 149 13.96 6.72 8.54
C ASN A 149 12.89 7.73 8.93
N GLN A 150 12.05 7.37 9.90
CA GLN A 150 11.11 8.27 10.57
C GLN A 150 11.04 7.91 12.05
N THR A 151 10.88 8.92 12.91
CA THR A 151 10.64 8.69 14.34
C THR A 151 9.19 9.03 14.67
N ILE A 152 8.48 8.06 15.25
CA ILE A 152 7.11 8.19 15.73
C ILE A 152 7.13 8.12 17.25
N ASN A 153 6.68 9.19 17.93
CA ASN A 153 6.77 9.31 19.38
C ASN A 153 5.44 9.04 20.07
N GLY A 154 5.51 8.63 21.34
CA GLY A 154 4.33 8.51 22.21
C GLY A 154 3.40 7.36 21.84
N LEU A 155 3.96 6.26 21.35
CA LEU A 155 3.24 5.01 21.11
C LEU A 155 3.13 4.19 22.39
N ASP A 156 2.12 3.32 22.45
CA ASP A 156 1.82 2.49 23.61
C ASP A 156 2.48 1.11 23.47
N THR A 157 3.38 0.78 24.39
CA THR A 157 4.14 -0.48 24.37
C THR A 157 3.30 -1.71 24.73
N ASP A 158 2.10 -1.53 25.28
CA ASP A 158 1.15 -2.62 25.54
C ASP A 158 0.31 -2.96 24.29
N ARG A 159 0.52 -2.21 23.19
CA ARG A 159 -0.09 -2.43 21.87
C ARG A 159 0.90 -3.10 20.91
N ARG A 160 0.33 -3.75 19.89
CA ARG A 160 1.04 -4.17 18.67
C ARG A 160 0.71 -3.21 17.55
N TYR A 161 1.63 -3.10 16.60
CA TYR A 161 1.47 -2.24 15.44
C TYR A 161 1.67 -3.04 14.17
N ARG A 162 0.89 -2.73 13.14
CA ARG A 162 1.03 -3.28 11.79
C ARG A 162 1.69 -2.24 10.91
N LEU A 163 2.93 -2.51 10.50
CA LEU A 163 3.63 -1.79 9.46
C LEU A 163 3.24 -2.38 8.12
N ALA A 164 2.91 -1.55 7.14
CA ALA A 164 2.71 -1.95 5.75
C ALA A 164 3.35 -0.94 4.80
N PHE A 165 3.79 -1.41 3.64
CA PHE A 165 4.31 -0.58 2.55
C PHE A 165 4.24 -1.36 1.23
N SER A 166 4.36 -0.63 0.12
CA SER A 166 4.51 -1.21 -1.21
C SER A 166 5.94 -1.03 -1.69
N ALA A 167 6.49 -2.03 -2.38
CA ALA A 167 7.79 -1.89 -3.04
C ALA A 167 7.83 -2.48 -4.46
N ALA A 168 8.56 -1.83 -5.34
CA ALA A 168 8.82 -2.27 -6.72
C ALA A 168 10.33 -2.29 -6.99
N ILE A 169 10.79 -3.26 -7.80
CA ILE A 169 12.16 -3.29 -8.30
C ILE A 169 12.15 -2.74 -9.72
N PHE A 170 12.89 -1.67 -9.97
CA PHE A 170 12.96 -1.06 -11.29
C PHE A 170 13.99 -1.75 -12.18
N ASP A 171 13.67 -1.90 -13.46
CA ASP A 171 14.57 -2.49 -14.47
C ASP A 171 15.57 -1.50 -15.06
N ASP A 172 15.42 -0.21 -14.74
CA ASP A 172 16.35 0.87 -15.02
C ASP A 172 16.86 1.50 -13.71
N PRO A 173 18.18 1.46 -13.42
CA PRO A 173 19.24 0.87 -14.23
C PRO A 173 19.18 -0.66 -14.31
N ALA A 174 19.76 -1.22 -15.38
CA ALA A 174 19.84 -2.67 -15.57
C ALA A 174 20.44 -3.36 -14.33
N ILE A 175 19.69 -4.34 -13.81
CA ILE A 175 20.00 -5.01 -12.54
C ILE A 175 21.27 -5.86 -12.66
N VAL A 176 22.19 -5.69 -11.71
CA VAL A 176 23.42 -6.49 -11.59
C VAL A 176 23.58 -6.93 -10.13
N LEU A 177 23.43 -8.23 -9.86
CA LEU A 177 23.55 -8.78 -8.49
C LEU A 177 24.80 -9.65 -8.30
N GLY A 178 25.26 -10.33 -9.36
CA GLY A 178 26.25 -11.39 -9.21
C GLY A 178 25.71 -12.53 -8.33
N GLU A 179 26.44 -12.89 -7.28
CA GLU A 179 26.02 -13.88 -6.28
C GLU A 179 25.37 -13.23 -5.05
N SER A 180 25.17 -11.91 -5.06
CA SER A 180 24.61 -11.19 -3.92
C SER A 180 23.10 -11.44 -3.78
N THR A 181 22.62 -11.57 -2.54
CA THR A 181 21.19 -11.63 -2.22
C THR A 181 20.75 -10.33 -1.54
N CYS A 182 19.64 -9.76 -1.98
CA CYS A 182 19.12 -8.49 -1.46
C CYS A 182 17.80 -8.68 -0.73
N VAL A 183 17.62 -7.94 0.35
CA VAL A 183 16.42 -7.90 1.19
C VAL A 183 16.05 -6.45 1.51
N ILE A 184 14.75 -6.20 1.69
CA ILE A 184 14.27 -5.03 2.42
C ILE A 184 14.11 -5.46 3.88
N GLU A 185 14.61 -4.66 4.81
CA GLU A 185 14.47 -4.87 6.25
C GLU A 185 13.71 -3.70 6.85
N ALA A 186 12.72 -3.99 7.71
CA ALA A 186 12.16 -3.03 8.63
C ALA A 186 12.87 -3.18 9.98
N LEU A 187 13.26 -2.07 10.60
CA LEU A 187 13.93 -2.05 11.89
C LEU A 187 13.26 -1.07 12.86
N GLN A 188 13.23 -1.44 14.14
CA GLN A 188 13.07 -0.52 15.25
C GLN A 188 14.44 -0.31 15.88
N LYS A 189 15.00 0.90 15.72
CA LYS A 189 16.40 1.23 16.05
C LYS A 189 17.38 0.36 15.27
N GLN A 190 17.88 -0.73 15.88
CA GLN A 190 18.79 -1.69 15.26
C GLN A 190 18.25 -3.12 15.26
N THR A 191 17.08 -3.33 15.87
CA THR A 191 16.43 -4.64 15.91
C THR A 191 15.60 -4.80 14.66
N VAL A 192 15.83 -5.88 13.91
CA VAL A 192 15.03 -6.22 12.75
C VAL A 192 13.63 -6.61 13.22
N ILE A 193 12.62 -5.91 12.70
CA ILE A 193 11.21 -6.26 12.83
C ILE A 193 10.92 -7.43 11.89
N ASP A 194 11.25 -7.25 10.61
CA ASP A 194 11.14 -8.29 9.59
C ASP A 194 12.09 -8.04 8.41
N SER A 195 12.27 -9.05 7.55
CA SER A 195 13.14 -9.02 6.38
C SER A 195 12.52 -9.76 5.20
N TRP A 196 12.35 -9.05 4.09
CA TRP A 196 11.74 -9.57 2.88
C TRP A 196 12.76 -9.70 1.75
N PRO A 197 13.03 -10.92 1.24
CA PRO A 197 13.82 -11.11 0.04
C PRO A 197 13.22 -10.39 -1.16
N LEU A 198 14.06 -9.73 -1.94
CA LEU A 198 13.63 -9.11 -3.18
C LEU A 198 13.20 -10.16 -4.19
N ASN A 199 11.99 -10.00 -4.72
CA ASN A 199 11.47 -10.83 -5.79
C ASN A 199 11.69 -10.15 -7.15
N PHE A 200 12.59 -10.72 -7.95
CA PHE A 200 12.92 -10.19 -9.28
C PHE A 200 11.97 -10.65 -10.40
N ALA A 201 10.92 -11.40 -10.06
CA ALA A 201 9.82 -11.67 -10.97
C ALA A 201 8.79 -10.54 -10.89
N GLY A 202 8.45 -9.93 -12.03
CA GLY A 202 7.55 -8.77 -12.07
C GLY A 202 8.25 -7.45 -11.74
N LEU A 203 9.30 -7.11 -12.50
CA LEU A 203 9.96 -5.81 -12.41
C LEU A 203 8.97 -4.68 -12.76
N ASN A 204 9.19 -3.50 -12.21
CA ASN A 204 8.34 -2.31 -12.34
C ASN A 204 6.91 -2.48 -11.82
N GLU A 205 6.64 -3.53 -11.03
CA GLU A 205 5.34 -3.77 -10.41
C GLU A 205 5.48 -3.69 -8.88
N TYR A 206 4.65 -2.89 -8.23
CA TYR A 206 4.61 -2.84 -6.78
C TYR A 206 3.99 -4.09 -6.20
N LYS A 207 4.60 -4.58 -5.11
CA LYS A 207 4.06 -5.65 -4.27
C LYS A 207 3.86 -5.13 -2.85
N PRO A 208 2.76 -5.51 -2.18
CA PRO A 208 2.53 -5.13 -0.80
C PRO A 208 3.37 -6.00 0.15
N TYR A 209 3.84 -5.39 1.23
CA TYR A 209 4.53 -6.02 2.35
C TYR A 209 3.91 -5.53 3.65
N ASP A 210 3.76 -6.43 4.62
CA ASP A 210 3.28 -6.05 5.94
C ASP A 210 3.82 -6.97 7.05
N VAL A 211 3.90 -6.42 8.26
CA VAL A 211 4.25 -7.15 9.48
C VAL A 211 3.57 -6.54 10.69
N THR A 212 3.10 -7.40 11.59
CA THR A 212 2.65 -6.98 12.93
C THR A 212 3.74 -7.24 13.98
N PHE A 213 4.07 -6.25 14.79
CA PHE A 213 5.15 -6.32 15.77
C PHE A 213 4.79 -5.61 17.08
N SER A 214 5.59 -5.86 18.12
CA SER A 214 5.49 -5.17 19.41
C SER A 214 6.62 -4.16 19.54
N LEU A 215 6.34 -3.02 20.17
CA LEU A 215 7.34 -1.99 20.37
C LEU A 215 8.39 -2.39 21.42
N ILE A 216 9.61 -1.93 21.21
CA ILE A 216 10.69 -1.99 22.22
C ILE A 216 10.58 -0.80 23.19
N ASP A 217 10.06 0.34 22.72
CA ASP A 217 9.89 1.59 23.45
C ASP A 217 8.75 2.45 22.87
N GLU A 218 8.33 3.46 23.63
CA GLU A 218 7.28 4.41 23.25
C GLU A 218 7.64 5.26 22.02
N ASP A 219 8.93 5.42 21.73
CA ASP A 219 9.44 6.17 20.57
C ASP A 219 9.97 5.20 19.51
N LEU A 220 9.13 4.91 18.51
CA LEU A 220 9.51 4.09 17.37
C LEU A 220 10.45 4.86 16.44
N SER A 221 11.74 4.56 16.51
CA SER A 221 12.69 4.88 15.44
C SER A 221 12.60 3.82 14.34
N LEU A 222 11.75 4.06 13.34
CA LEU A 222 11.54 3.17 12.21
C LEU A 222 12.60 3.42 11.14
N SER A 223 13.20 2.33 10.65
CA SER A 223 14.07 2.35 9.47
C SER A 223 13.62 1.28 8.48
N LEU A 224 13.31 1.66 7.24
CA LEU A 224 13.32 0.75 6.11
C LEU A 224 14.70 0.76 5.48
N ARG A 225 15.25 -0.42 5.18
CA ARG A 225 16.64 -0.58 4.72
C ARG A 225 16.76 -1.58 3.60
N LEU A 226 17.43 -1.20 2.51
CA LEU A 226 17.89 -2.14 1.50
C LEU A 226 19.27 -2.69 1.88
N ARG A 227 19.35 -4.01 2.08
CA ARG A 227 20.59 -4.74 2.37
C ARG A 227 20.83 -5.83 1.34
N CYS A 228 21.97 -5.80 0.68
CA CYS A 228 22.50 -6.87 -0.16
C CYS A 228 23.72 -7.52 0.48
N ASN A 229 23.65 -8.83 0.69
CA ASN A 229 24.74 -9.64 1.23
C ASN A 229 25.45 -10.36 0.09
N GLY A 230 26.76 -10.20 0.00
CA GLY A 230 27.58 -10.85 -1.02
C GLY A 230 28.93 -10.18 -1.16
N ARG A 231 29.76 -10.69 -2.08
CA ARG A 231 31.08 -10.11 -2.39
C ARG A 231 31.05 -9.19 -3.61
N ASN A 232 29.95 -9.19 -4.35
CA ASN A 232 29.79 -8.41 -5.55
C ASN A 232 29.19 -7.04 -5.22
N LYS A 233 29.73 -6.02 -5.88
CA LYS A 233 29.03 -4.76 -6.03
C LYS A 233 27.76 -4.98 -6.83
N VAL A 234 26.69 -4.29 -6.45
CA VAL A 234 25.38 -4.43 -7.06
C VAL A 234 24.96 -3.15 -7.76
N THR A 235 24.15 -3.31 -8.81
CA THR A 235 23.36 -2.24 -9.41
C THR A 235 21.89 -2.64 -9.29
N LEU A 236 21.10 -1.81 -8.60
CA LEU A 236 19.72 -2.10 -8.25
C LEU A 236 19.02 -0.79 -7.86
N SER A 237 17.80 -0.59 -8.34
CA SER A 237 16.91 0.48 -7.90
C SER A 237 15.60 -0.12 -7.38
N VAL A 238 15.16 0.33 -6.21
CA VAL A 238 13.94 -0.14 -5.54
C VAL A 238 13.11 1.06 -5.13
N GLY A 239 11.87 1.13 -5.60
CA GLY A 239 10.87 2.09 -5.15
C GLY A 239 10.14 1.58 -3.91
N ILE A 240 9.88 2.47 -2.95
CA ILE A 240 9.07 2.26 -1.76
C ILE A 240 7.98 3.33 -1.76
N ASP A 241 6.74 2.91 -1.53
CA ASP A 241 5.59 3.80 -1.51
C ASP A 241 4.51 3.33 -0.51
N ASP A 242 3.54 4.19 -0.21
CA ASP A 242 2.38 3.92 0.64
C ASP A 242 2.73 3.32 2.01
N VAL A 243 3.72 3.90 2.68
CA VAL A 243 4.16 3.44 4.00
C VAL A 243 3.10 3.81 5.05
N SER A 244 2.67 2.82 5.83
CA SER A 244 1.65 2.99 6.85
C SER A 244 1.95 2.21 8.11
N LEU A 245 1.49 2.75 9.24
CA LEU A 245 1.59 2.12 10.55
C LEU A 245 0.26 2.30 11.25
N TYR A 246 -0.39 1.18 11.56
CA TYR A 246 -1.66 1.17 12.27
C TYR A 246 -1.54 0.41 13.56
N ASP A 247 -2.38 0.78 14.51
CA ASP A 247 -2.49 0.04 15.73
C ASP A 247 -3.25 -1.29 15.49
N ALA A 248 -2.60 -2.40 15.84
CA ALA A 248 -3.08 -3.76 15.63
C ALA A 248 -3.72 -4.38 16.89
N GLY A 249 -3.94 -3.57 17.93
CA GLY A 249 -4.58 -3.99 19.18
C GLY A 249 -3.58 -4.42 20.25
N PRO A 250 -4.05 -5.00 21.37
CA PRO A 250 -3.19 -5.34 22.50
C PRO A 250 -2.16 -6.42 22.16
N VAL A 251 -1.05 -6.41 22.90
CA VAL A 251 -0.13 -7.55 22.99
C VAL A 251 -0.88 -8.74 23.62
N PRO A 252 -0.85 -9.95 23.03
CA PRO A 252 -1.54 -11.10 23.60
C PRO A 252 -0.98 -11.45 24.98
N ASP A 253 -1.86 -11.72 25.95
CA ASP A 253 -1.45 -12.20 27.27
C ASP A 253 -0.62 -13.48 27.13
N GLN A 254 0.52 -13.52 27.81
CA GLN A 254 1.33 -14.73 27.95
C GLN A 254 0.53 -15.72 28.80
N VAL A 255 -0.11 -16.72 28.19
CA VAL A 255 -0.75 -17.82 28.93
C VAL A 255 0.36 -18.66 29.56
N VAL A 256 0.70 -18.36 30.82
CA VAL A 256 1.61 -19.19 31.61
C VAL A 256 0.90 -20.51 31.89
N THR A 257 1.27 -21.55 31.17
CA THR A 257 0.80 -22.90 31.46
C THR A 257 1.57 -23.40 32.67
N ILE A 258 0.99 -23.27 33.87
CA ILE A 258 1.53 -23.90 35.08
C ILE A 258 1.28 -25.39 34.90
N THR A 259 2.35 -26.15 34.66
CA THR A 259 2.28 -27.62 34.72
C THR A 259 2.42 -28.00 36.19
N GLU A 260 1.36 -28.52 36.79
CA GLU A 260 1.40 -29.15 38.12
C GLU A 260 2.12 -30.51 38.09
#